data_AF-A0A950QYT2-F1
#
_entry.id   AF-A0A950QYT2-F1
#
_cell.length_a   1.000
_cell.length_b   1.000
_cell.length_c   1.000
_cell.angle_alpha   90.00
_cell.angle_beta   90.00
_cell.angle_gamma   90.00
#
_symmetry.space_group_name_H-M   'P 1'
#
loop_
_entity.id
_entity.type
_entity.pdbx_description
1 polymer ?
#
loop_
_entity_poly.entity_id
_entity_poly.type
_entity_poly.pdbx_seq_one_letter_code
_entity_poly.pdbx_strand_id
1 'polypeptide(L)' 'LRAYTIDAAFAGHRQNTEGSLEPGKAADFVVVSQNLLTVEPSRIGATEVLLNCVGGRFVYRAPGWK' A
#
# COMPACT_ATOMS: atom_id res chain seq x y z
N LEU A 1 6.73 -7.87 0.69
CA LEU A 1 6.01 -6.65 1.11
C LEU A 1 6.98 -5.51 1.44
N ARG A 2 7.88 -5.67 2.43
CA ARG A 2 8.80 -4.59 2.88
C ARG A 2 9.65 -3.96 1.76
N ALA A 3 10.15 -4.77 0.84
CA ALA A 3 10.89 -4.34 -0.35
C ALA A 3 10.14 -3.32 -1.23
N TYR A 4 8.80 -3.27 -1.15
CA TYR A 4 7.94 -2.34 -1.89
C TYR A 4 7.28 -1.29 -0.99
N THR A 5 7.66 -1.24 0.30
CA THR A 5 7.16 -0.27 1.26
C THR A 5 8.34 0.42 1.96
N ILE A 6 8.64 0.05 3.21
CA ILE A 6 9.62 0.76 4.04
C ILE A 6 11.06 0.60 3.52
N ASP A 7 11.42 -0.55 2.95
CA ASP A 7 12.79 -0.76 2.46
C ASP A 7 13.02 0.03 1.16
N ALA A 8 11.98 0.20 0.32
CA ALA A 8 12.03 1.08 -0.85
C ALA A 8 12.13 2.56 -0.46
N ALA A 9 11.35 2.98 0.54
CA ALA A 9 11.43 4.34 1.08
C ALA A 9 12.81 4.62 1.67
N PHE A 10 13.41 3.65 2.39
CA PHE A 10 14.77 3.76 2.89
C PHE A 10 15.80 3.90 1.77
N ALA A 11 15.71 3.06 0.73
CA ALA A 11 16.59 3.13 -0.43
C ALA A 11 16.49 4.48 -1.16
N GLY A 12 15.32 5.13 -1.12
CA GLY A 12 15.08 6.47 -1.64
C GLY A 12 15.32 7.62 -0.66
N HIS A 13 15.80 7.36 0.56
CA HIS A 13 15.94 8.34 1.65
C HIS A 13 14.64 9.06 2.06
N ARG A 14 13.49 8.40 1.92
CA ARG A 14 12.14 8.92 2.23
C ARG A 14 11.47 8.21 3.41
N GLN A 15 12.17 7.34 4.14
CA GLN A 15 11.61 6.56 5.25
C GLN A 15 11.04 7.40 6.40
N ASN A 16 11.46 8.66 6.52
CA ASN A 16 10.95 9.60 7.53
C ASN A 16 9.64 10.28 7.10
N THR A 17 9.28 10.21 5.82
CA THR A 17 8.10 10.87 5.25
C THR A 17 7.07 9.88 4.70
N GLU A 18 7.49 8.68 4.28
CA GLU A 18 6.62 7.66 3.66
C GLU A 18 7.13 6.23 3.92
N GLY A 19 6.42 5.23 3.36
CA GLY A 19 6.82 3.82 3.40
C GLY A 19 6.28 3.03 4.60
N SER A 20 5.68 3.70 5.59
CA SER A 20 4.91 3.10 6.68
C SER A 20 3.78 4.02 7.13
N LEU A 21 2.77 3.45 7.80
CA LEU A 21 1.65 4.19 8.38
C LEU A 21 1.94 4.53 9.85
N GLU A 22 2.53 5.70 10.06
CA GLU A 22 2.90 6.24 11.36
C GLU A 22 2.50 7.72 11.45
N PRO A 23 2.15 8.26 12.63
CA PRO A 23 1.85 9.67 12.79
C PRO A 23 2.99 10.56 12.28
N GLY A 24 2.65 11.60 11.52
CA GLY A 24 3.60 12.53 10.92
C GLY A 24 4.08 12.16 9.50
N LYS A 25 3.84 10.93 9.04
CA LYS A 25 4.12 10.51 7.65
C LYS A 25 2.93 10.77 6.73
N ALA A 26 3.20 10.76 5.42
CA ALA A 26 2.17 10.81 4.39
C ALA A 26 1.21 9.62 4.55
N ALA A 27 -0.08 9.88 4.41
CA ALA A 27 -1.10 8.84 4.36
C ALA A 27 -1.15 8.21 2.96
N ASP A 28 -0.08 7.48 2.63
CA ASP A 28 0.13 6.74 1.38
C ASP A 28 -0.10 5.25 1.63
N PHE A 29 -1.22 4.73 1.13
CA PHE A 29 -1.54 3.30 1.26
C PHE A 29 -2.51 2.83 0.20
N VAL A 30 -2.53 1.51 0.00
CA VAL A 30 -3.53 0.82 -0.80
C VAL A 30 -4.31 -0.16 0.09
N VAL A 31 -5.58 -0.35 -0.22
CA VAL A 31 -6.38 -1.47 0.28
C VAL A 31 -6.46 -2.49 -0.84
N VAL A 32 -6.24 -3.76 -0.53
CA VAL A 32 -6.17 -4.84 -1.52
C VAL A 32 -7.13 -5.97 -1.19
N SER A 33 -7.58 -6.70 -2.22
CA SER A 33 -8.64 -7.72 -2.09
C SER A 33 -8.23 -9.01 -1.37
N GLN A 34 -6.93 -9.23 -1.18
CA GLN A 34 -6.38 -10.41 -0.53
C GLN A 34 -5.42 -10.02 0.59
N ASN A 35 -5.38 -10.84 1.65
CA ASN A 35 -4.34 -10.70 2.66
C ASN A 35 -3.01 -11.24 2.13
N LEU A 36 -2.12 -10.34 1.71
CA LEU A 36 -0.80 -10.68 1.15
C LEU A 36 0.14 -11.37 2.15
N LEU A 37 -0.17 -11.37 3.45
CA LEU A 37 0.63 -12.04 4.48
C LEU A 37 0.33 -13.54 4.58
N THR A 38 -0.82 -13.98 4.06
CA THR A 38 -1.31 -15.36 4.22
C THR A 38 -1.76 -16.01 2.92
N VAL A 39 -1.91 -15.24 1.84
CA VAL A 39 -2.30 -15.77 0.54
C VAL A 39 -1.19 -16.65 -0.04
N GLU A 40 -1.58 -17.72 -0.73
CA GLU A 40 -0.65 -18.55 -1.49
C GLU A 40 0.15 -17.71 -2.51
N PRO A 41 1.48 -17.87 -2.60
CA PRO A 41 2.31 -17.05 -3.50
C PRO A 41 1.83 -17.05 -4.95
N SER A 42 1.34 -18.19 -5.45
CA SER A 42 0.80 -18.35 -6.80
C SER A 42 -0.46 -17.51 -7.06
N ARG A 43 -1.17 -17.09 -6.01
CA ARG A 43 -2.39 -16.28 -6.09
C ARG A 43 -2.15 -14.79 -5.86
N ILE A 44 -0.93 -14.37 -5.47
CA ILE A 44 -0.60 -12.96 -5.25
C ILE A 44 -0.93 -12.12 -6.51
N GLY A 45 -0.64 -12.63 -7.70
CA GLY A 45 -0.89 -11.93 -8.97
C GLY A 45 -2.37 -11.65 -9.28
N ALA A 46 -3.30 -12.34 -8.62
CA ALA A 46 -4.74 -12.09 -8.73
C ALA A 46 -5.26 -11.04 -7.72
N THR A 47 -4.37 -10.41 -6.95
CA THR A 47 -4.77 -9.40 -5.97
C THR A 47 -5.15 -8.10 -6.67
N GLU A 48 -6.31 -7.57 -6.33
CA GLU A 48 -6.83 -6.32 -6.87
C GLU A 48 -6.62 -5.18 -5.87
N VAL A 49 -6.34 -3.98 -6.38
CA VAL A 49 -6.38 -2.75 -5.56
C VAL A 49 -7.83 -2.31 -5.46
N LEU A 50 -8.31 -2.13 -4.22
CA LEU A 50 -9.66 -1.72 -3.89
C LEU A 50 -9.75 -0.20 -3.61
N LEU A 51 -8.73 0.33 -2.93
CA LEU A 51 -8.56 1.75 -2.67
C LEU A 51 -7.10 2.14 -2.90
N ASN A 52 -6.88 3.35 -3.41
CA ASN A 52 -5.56 3.98 -3.41
C ASN A 52 -5.67 5.36 -2.74
N CYS A 53 -4.91 5.56 -1.68
CA CYS A 53 -4.78 6.81 -0.96
C CYS A 53 -3.37 7.36 -1.12
N VAL A 54 -3.27 8.60 -1.60
CA VAL A 54 -2.01 9.32 -1.79
C VAL A 54 -2.11 10.67 -1.08
N GLY A 55 -1.21 10.94 -0.15
CA GLY A 55 -1.18 12.13 0.67
C GLY A 55 -2.48 12.38 1.45
N GLY A 56 -3.18 11.30 1.85
CA GLY A 56 -4.49 11.39 2.51
C GLY A 56 -5.68 11.62 1.58
N ARG A 57 -5.48 11.62 0.25
CA ARG A 57 -6.55 11.73 -0.74
C ARG A 57 -6.77 10.40 -1.43
N PHE A 58 -8.01 9.93 -1.45
CA PHE A 58 -8.39 8.77 -2.26
C PHE A 58 -8.38 9.15 -3.74
N VAL A 59 -7.40 8.63 -4.48
CA VAL A 59 -7.22 8.89 -5.93
C VAL A 59 -7.83 7.79 -6.79
N TYR A 60 -8.10 6.62 -6.21
CA TYR A 60 -8.76 5.52 -6.88
C TYR A 60 -9.64 4.74 -5.91
N ARG A 61 -10.78 4.26 -6.44
CA ARG A 61 -11.69 3.33 -5.80
C ARG A 61 -12.12 2.29 -6.83
N ALA A 62 -12.03 1.02 -6.48
CA ALA A 62 -12.51 -0.05 -7.36
C ALA A 62 -14.03 0.06 -7.55
N PRO A 63 -14.56 -0.29 -8.73
CA PRO A 63 -15.99 -0.36 -8.96
C PRO A 63 -16.69 -1.22 -7.89
N GLY A 64 -17.73 -0.67 -7.26
CA GLY A 64 -18.49 -1.37 -6.22
C GLY A 64 -17.93 -1.26 -4.79
N TRP A 65 -16.75 -0.66 -4.61
CA TRP A 65 -16.24 -0.33 -3.28
C TRP A 65 -16.99 0.88 -2.70
N LYS A 66 -17.70 0.69 -1.58
CA LYS A 66 -18.49 1.73 -0.90
C LYS A 66 -17.66 2.37 0.21
#